data_AF-A0A4Y8IQ25-F1
#
_entry.id   AF-A0A4Y8IQ25-F1
#
_cell.length_a   1.000
_cell.length_b   1.000
_cell.length_c   1.000
_cell.angle_alpha   90.00
_cell.angle_beta   90.00
_cell.angle_gamma   90.00
#
_symmetry.space_group_name_H-M   'P 1'
#
loop_
_entity.id
_entity.type
_entity.pdbx_description
1 polymer ?
#
loop_
_entity_poly.entity_id
_entity_poly.type
_entity_poly.pdbx_seq_one_letter_code
_entity_poly.pdbx_strand_id
1 'polypeptide(L)'
;MKIFIKGCFQPLPYELVKHLINQDIEVFGQDHYEEDDEKFERFAKIGRHASFHLYDSKEPLRADCYYDFTIDNLLCEFYKLEDQIIKVHDSDYNRKQNGEQLIDEKIIFLASLKDYSQFPDHIKLNGEGECSIHLIK
;
A
#
# COMPACT_ATOMS: atom_id res chain seq x y z
N MET A 1 9.20 -0.88 13.14
CA MET A 1 7.85 -0.64 12.59
C MET A 1 7.57 -1.75 11.61
N LYS A 2 6.38 -2.35 11.70
CA LYS A 2 5.91 -3.45 10.87
C LYS A 2 4.77 -2.96 10.00
N ILE A 3 4.90 -3.09 8.69
CA ILE A 3 3.85 -2.72 7.74
C ILE A 3 3.37 -3.96 7.02
N PHE A 4 2.06 -4.19 6.99
CA PHE A 4 1.45 -5.23 6.20
C PHE A 4 0.91 -4.66 4.88
N ILE A 5 1.19 -5.33 3.76
CA ILE A 5 0.74 -4.92 2.44
C ILE A 5 0.11 -6.12 1.73
N LYS A 6 -1.21 -6.03 1.50
CA LYS A 6 -1.96 -7.03 0.74
C LYS A 6 -2.07 -6.62 -0.73
N GLY A 7 -1.86 -7.56 -1.63
CA GLY A 7 -1.62 -7.29 -3.06
C GLY A 7 -0.20 -6.79 -3.35
N CYS A 8 0.79 -7.18 -2.53
CA CYS A 8 2.13 -6.58 -2.54
C CYS A 8 2.95 -6.73 -3.84
N PHE A 9 2.53 -7.58 -4.78
CA PHE A 9 3.20 -7.76 -6.08
C PHE A 9 2.42 -7.16 -7.25
N GLN A 10 1.33 -6.42 -7.00
CA GLN A 10 0.78 -5.54 -8.03
C GLN A 10 1.76 -4.38 -8.31
N PRO A 11 1.70 -3.72 -9.48
CA PRO A 11 2.72 -2.75 -9.91
C PRO A 11 3.00 -1.63 -8.90
N LEU A 12 1.96 -0.93 -8.42
CA LEU A 12 2.13 0.17 -7.47
C LEU A 12 2.56 -0.28 -6.06
N PRO A 13 1.89 -1.24 -5.39
CA PRO A 13 2.31 -1.67 -4.06
C PRO A 13 3.69 -2.31 -4.06
N TYR A 14 4.15 -2.91 -5.15
CA TYR A 14 5.53 -3.39 -5.27
C TYR A 14 6.56 -2.26 -5.17
N GLU A 15 6.30 -1.12 -5.84
CA GLU A 15 7.14 0.07 -5.70
C GLU A 15 7.10 0.63 -4.27
N LEU A 16 5.95 0.58 -3.60
CA LEU A 16 5.82 0.94 -2.18
C LEU A 16 6.65 0.01 -1.29
N VAL A 17 6.60 -1.30 -1.51
CA VAL A 17 7.41 -2.28 -0.77
C VAL A 17 8.89 -1.95 -0.91
N LYS A 18 9.38 -1.74 -2.14
CA LYS A 18 10.78 -1.35 -2.37
C LYS A 18 11.16 -0.05 -1.65
N HIS A 19 10.28 0.94 -1.68
CA HIS A 19 10.52 2.21 -1.02
C HIS A 19 10.64 2.05 0.51
N LEU A 20 9.76 1.26 1.13
CA LEU A 20 9.74 1.03 2.57
C LEU A 20 10.93 0.19 3.05
N ILE A 21 11.28 -0.89 2.34
CA ILE A 21 12.44 -1.71 2.73
C ILE A 21 13.76 -0.94 2.64
N ASN A 22 13.88 0.00 1.69
CA ASN A 22 15.04 0.90 1.57
C ASN A 22 15.13 1.92 2.70
N GLN A 23 14.06 2.07 3.51
CA GLN A 23 14.03 2.85 4.74
C GLN A 23 14.20 1.97 5.99
N ASP A 24 14.68 0.73 5.82
CA ASP A 24 14.84 -0.27 6.89
C ASP A 24 13.52 -0.61 7.62
N ILE A 25 12.38 -0.47 6.94
CA ILE A 25 11.07 -0.84 7.48
C ILE A 25 10.81 -2.33 7.22
N GLU A 26 10.31 -3.02 8.25
CA GLU A 26 9.91 -4.42 8.15
C GLU A 26 8.55 -4.51 7.45
N VAL A 27 8.52 -5.14 6.27
CA VAL A 27 7.34 -5.25 5.41
C VAL A 27 6.90 -6.71 5.33
N PHE A 28 5.63 -6.94 5.66
CA PHE A 28 4.96 -8.22 5.53
C PHE A 28 4.00 -8.16 4.33
N GLY A 29 4.33 -8.88 3.26
CA GLY A 29 3.52 -8.93 2.05
C GLY A 29 2.55 -10.12 2.05
N GLN A 30 1.37 -9.95 1.47
CA GLN A 30 0.46 -11.05 1.13
C GLN A 30 -0.02 -10.88 -0.32
N ASP A 31 0.18 -11.89 -1.16
CA ASP A 31 -0.30 -11.91 -2.54
C ASP A 31 -0.26 -13.33 -3.13
N HIS A 32 -0.98 -13.56 -4.22
CA HIS A 32 -0.94 -14.80 -5.00
C HIS A 32 0.05 -14.64 -6.16
N TYR A 33 1.34 -14.88 -5.89
CA TYR A 33 2.42 -14.69 -6.88
C TYR A 33 2.61 -15.88 -7.83
N GLU A 34 2.08 -17.05 -7.49
CA GLU A 34 2.26 -18.30 -8.26
C GLU A 34 1.38 -18.35 -9.52
N GLU A 35 0.40 -17.45 -9.62
CA GLU A 35 -0.58 -17.42 -10.70
C GLU A 35 -0.20 -16.46 -11.85
N ASP A 36 0.89 -15.69 -11.70
CA ASP A 36 1.29 -14.60 -12.61
C ASP A 36 2.83 -14.48 -12.67
N ASP A 37 3.40 -14.71 -13.86
CA ASP A 37 4.85 -14.64 -14.10
C ASP A 37 5.45 -13.29 -13.68
N GLU A 38 4.74 -12.17 -13.88
CA GLU A 38 5.24 -10.85 -13.49
C GLU A 38 5.29 -10.70 -11.96
N LYS A 39 4.30 -11.25 -11.25
CA LYS A 39 4.31 -11.26 -9.78
C LYS A 39 5.40 -12.16 -9.25
N PHE A 40 5.62 -13.33 -9.87
CA PHE A 40 6.72 -14.21 -9.52
C PHE A 40 8.08 -13.51 -9.70
N GLU A 41 8.27 -12.77 -10.79
CA GLU A 41 9.48 -11.97 -10.98
C GLU A 41 9.68 -10.90 -9.89
N ARG A 42 8.62 -10.18 -9.52
CA ARG A 42 8.65 -9.18 -8.43
C ARG A 42 8.99 -9.83 -7.10
N PHE A 43 8.37 -10.97 -6.78
CA PHE A 43 8.72 -11.78 -5.61
C PHE A 43 10.19 -12.18 -5.62
N ALA A 44 10.70 -12.73 -6.73
CA ALA A 44 12.10 -13.17 -6.82
C ALA A 44 13.10 -12.03 -6.62
N LYS A 45 12.76 -10.81 -7.02
CA LYS A 45 13.58 -9.60 -6.85
C LYS A 45 13.68 -9.13 -5.40
N ILE A 46 12.64 -9.30 -4.59
CA ILE A 46 12.60 -8.78 -3.21
C ILE A 46 12.64 -9.85 -2.11
N GLY A 47 12.33 -11.10 -2.44
CA GLY A 47 12.16 -12.19 -1.46
C GLY A 47 13.45 -12.57 -0.71
N ARG A 48 14.60 -12.02 -1.12
CA ARG A 48 15.89 -12.18 -0.42
C ARG A 48 16.21 -11.03 0.53
N HIS A 49 15.40 -9.97 0.54
CA HIS A 49 15.62 -8.82 1.41
C HIS A 49 15.23 -9.18 2.84
N ALA A 50 16.12 -8.96 3.80
CA ALA A 50 15.91 -9.38 5.20
C ALA A 50 14.69 -8.72 5.85
N SER A 51 14.36 -7.50 5.43
CA SER A 51 13.20 -6.72 5.92
C SER A 51 11.89 -7.06 5.20
N PHE A 52 11.88 -7.98 4.22
CA PHE A 52 10.66 -8.42 3.56
C PHE A 52 10.30 -9.84 3.98
N HIS A 53 9.04 -10.03 4.35
CA HIS A 53 8.49 -11.32 4.75
C HIS A 53 7.21 -11.59 3.96
N LEU A 54 7.15 -12.73 3.29
CA LEU A 54 5.90 -13.20 2.70
C LEU A 54 5.05 -13.88 3.79
N TYR A 55 3.79 -13.47 3.89
CA TYR A 55 2.86 -13.91 4.92
C TYR A 55 1.67 -14.67 4.33
N ASP A 56 1.75 -16.00 4.40
CA ASP A 56 0.71 -16.90 3.87
C ASP A 56 -0.22 -17.46 4.97
N SER A 57 -0.08 -17.00 6.22
CA SER A 57 -0.88 -17.50 7.34
C SER A 57 -2.28 -16.89 7.36
N LYS A 58 -3.24 -17.68 7.85
CA LYS A 58 -4.62 -17.24 8.14
C LYS A 58 -4.75 -16.53 9.47
N GLU A 59 -3.70 -16.54 10.28
CA GLU A 59 -3.69 -15.83 11.55
C GLU A 59 -3.63 -14.31 11.32
N PRO A 60 -4.23 -13.50 12.21
CA PRO A 60 -4.07 -12.07 12.13
C PRO A 60 -2.63 -11.69 12.48
N LEU A 61 -1.87 -11.21 11.50
CA LEU A 61 -0.58 -10.58 11.75
C LEU A 61 -0.82 -9.29 12.56
N ARG A 62 -0.06 -9.08 13.63
CA ARG A 62 0.00 -7.78 14.33
C ARG A 62 1.04 -6.88 13.66
N ALA A 63 0.57 -5.94 12.85
CA ALA A 63 1.38 -4.91 12.20
C ALA A 63 0.99 -3.52 12.72
N ASP A 64 1.90 -2.55 12.60
CA ASP A 64 1.64 -1.17 13.00
C ASP A 64 0.73 -0.48 11.99
N CYS A 65 0.91 -0.79 10.70
CA CYS A 65 0.14 -0.23 9.59
C CYS A 65 -0.24 -1.32 8.61
N TYR A 66 -1.35 -1.12 7.92
CA TYR A 66 -1.89 -2.04 6.93
C TYR A 66 -2.30 -1.28 5.68
N TYR A 67 -1.99 -1.86 4.54
CA TYR A 67 -2.45 -1.43 3.23
C TYR A 67 -3.13 -2.61 2.53
N ASP A 68 -4.36 -2.41 2.04
CA ASP A 68 -5.07 -3.38 1.21
C ASP A 68 -5.28 -2.84 -0.21
N PHE A 69 -4.49 -3.34 -1.16
CA PHE A 69 -4.59 -3.02 -2.59
C PHE A 69 -5.45 -4.04 -3.37
N THR A 70 -6.18 -4.92 -2.66
CA THR A 70 -7.09 -5.90 -3.30
C THR A 70 -8.53 -5.41 -3.34
N ILE A 71 -8.79 -4.18 -2.85
CA ILE A 71 -10.13 -3.59 -2.82
C ILE A 71 -10.48 -2.98 -4.16
N ASP A 72 -11.62 -3.38 -4.71
CA ASP A 72 -12.14 -2.85 -5.97
C ASP A 72 -12.54 -1.36 -5.83
N ASN A 73 -12.37 -0.60 -6.92
CA ASN A 73 -12.75 0.83 -7.04
C ASN A 73 -11.99 1.82 -6.15
N LEU A 74 -10.96 1.36 -5.44
CA LEU A 74 -10.03 2.18 -4.67
C LEU A 74 -8.61 1.99 -5.19
N LEU A 75 -7.72 2.90 -4.81
CA LEU A 75 -6.29 2.67 -4.90
C LEU A 75 -5.85 1.66 -3.84
N CYS A 76 -6.22 1.92 -2.58
CA CYS A 76 -6.06 1.00 -1.46
C CYS A 76 -6.92 1.45 -0.27
N GLU A 77 -7.09 0.57 0.71
CA GLU A 77 -7.46 0.96 2.07
C GLU A 77 -6.22 0.98 2.97
N PHE A 78 -6.12 1.98 3.84
CA PHE A 78 -5.05 2.12 4.83
C PHE A 78 -5.63 2.21 6.24
N TYR A 79 -4.98 1.54 7.20
CA TYR A 79 -5.29 1.70 8.62
C TYR A 79 -4.07 1.46 9.50
N LYS A 80 -4.06 2.09 10.67
CA LYS A 80 -3.03 2.00 11.71
C LYS A 80 -3.70 1.49 12.99
N LEU A 81 -3.08 0.54 13.70
CA LEU A 81 -3.54 -0.10 14.95
C LEU A 81 -4.85 0.47 15.58
N GLU A 82 -5.98 -0.20 15.36
CA GLU A 82 -7.33 0.13 15.91
C GLU A 82 -7.91 1.51 15.51
N ASP A 83 -7.23 2.28 14.66
CA ASP A 83 -7.75 3.50 14.08
C ASP A 83 -8.77 3.23 12.97
N GLN A 84 -9.41 4.30 12.52
CA GLN A 84 -10.38 4.29 11.43
C GLN A 84 -9.74 3.92 10.09
N ILE A 85 -10.47 3.16 9.26
CA ILE A 85 -10.05 2.80 7.90
C ILE A 85 -10.11 4.04 7.01
N ILE A 86 -9.02 4.30 6.29
CA ILE A 86 -8.94 5.32 5.24
C ILE A 86 -9.07 4.64 3.88
N LYS A 87 -10.05 5.02 3.09
CA LYS A 87 -10.09 4.63 1.67
C LYS A 87 -9.23 5.61 0.86
N VAL A 88 -8.39 5.15 -0.04
CA VAL A 88 -7.60 6.03 -0.90
C VAL A 88 -8.12 5.89 -2.32
N HIS A 89 -8.54 7.01 -2.91
CA HIS A 89 -9.03 7.08 -4.28
C HIS A 89 -7.97 7.72 -5.16
N ASP A 90 -7.79 7.17 -6.36
CA ASP A 90 -6.99 7.75 -7.43
C ASP A 90 -7.81 7.72 -8.71
N SER A 91 -8.26 8.90 -9.15
CA SER A 91 -9.10 9.03 -10.35
C SER A 91 -8.40 8.61 -11.64
N ASP A 92 -7.06 8.51 -11.63
CA ASP A 92 -6.25 8.14 -12.79
C ASP A 92 -5.61 6.74 -12.65
N TYR A 93 -5.96 5.94 -11.64
CA TYR A 93 -5.36 4.61 -11.44
C TYR A 93 -5.51 3.69 -12.67
N ASN A 94 -6.66 3.76 -13.34
CA ASN A 94 -6.99 2.94 -14.51
C ASN A 94 -6.60 3.55 -15.87
N ARG A 95 -6.13 4.79 -15.91
CA ARG A 95 -5.64 5.39 -17.15
C ARG A 95 -4.19 4.98 -17.32
N LYS A 96 -3.84 4.31 -18.42
CA LYS A 96 -2.45 3.97 -18.80
C LYS A 96 -1.53 5.15 -18.50
N GLN A 97 -0.80 5.10 -17.38
CA GLN A 97 -0.09 6.26 -16.86
C GLN A 97 1.17 6.48 -17.69
N ASN A 98 1.22 7.61 -18.38
CA ASN A 98 2.42 8.11 -19.02
C ASN A 98 3.34 8.70 -17.94
N GLY A 99 4.43 8.00 -17.59
CA GLY A 99 5.61 8.59 -16.93
C GLY A 99 5.96 8.04 -15.54
N GLU A 100 7.22 7.65 -15.35
CA GLU A 100 7.82 7.16 -14.10
C GLU A 100 7.67 8.16 -12.93
N GLN A 101 7.74 9.47 -13.19
CA GLN A 101 7.61 10.53 -12.16
C GLN A 101 6.29 10.48 -11.38
N LEU A 102 5.19 10.03 -11.98
CA LEU A 102 3.89 9.98 -11.31
C LEU A 102 3.74 8.83 -10.32
N ILE A 103 4.54 7.79 -10.51
CA ILE A 103 4.61 6.67 -9.59
C ILE A 103 5.35 7.14 -8.34
N ASP A 104 6.46 7.87 -8.48
CA ASP A 104 7.26 8.34 -7.34
C ASP A 104 6.48 9.21 -6.34
N GLU A 105 5.70 10.20 -6.82
CA GLU A 105 4.90 11.06 -5.95
C GLU A 105 3.85 10.26 -5.15
N LYS A 106 3.20 9.29 -5.80
CA LYS A 106 2.23 8.40 -5.16
C LYS A 106 2.88 7.52 -4.11
N ILE A 107 4.06 6.98 -4.41
CA ILE A 107 4.82 6.17 -3.46
C ILE A 107 5.24 6.99 -2.25
N ILE A 108 5.75 8.22 -2.45
CA ILE A 108 6.11 9.12 -1.35
C ILE A 108 4.88 9.43 -0.49
N PHE A 109 3.74 9.74 -1.10
CA PHE A 109 2.50 9.99 -0.39
C PHE A 109 2.07 8.76 0.43
N LEU A 110 1.95 7.59 -0.20
CA LEU A 110 1.54 6.36 0.46
C LEU A 110 2.49 5.98 1.61
N ALA A 111 3.80 6.14 1.42
CA ALA A 111 4.80 5.90 2.45
C ALA A 111 4.71 6.92 3.61
N SER A 112 4.23 8.15 3.37
CA SER A 112 4.04 9.14 4.45
C SER A 112 2.87 8.80 5.39
N LEU A 113 1.90 7.98 4.97
CA LEU A 113 0.74 7.60 5.78
C LEU A 113 1.12 6.88 7.08
N LYS A 114 2.25 6.16 7.12
CA LYS A 114 2.74 5.47 8.33
C LYS A 114 3.04 6.43 9.49
N ASP A 115 3.44 7.66 9.16
CA ASP A 115 3.83 8.69 10.13
C ASP A 115 2.62 9.53 10.58
N TYR A 116 1.48 9.42 9.91
CA TYR A 116 0.25 10.06 10.35
C TYR A 116 -0.18 9.46 11.70
N SER A 117 -0.16 10.30 12.74
CA SER A 117 -0.48 9.93 14.12
C SER A 117 -1.85 10.44 14.58
N GLN A 118 -2.37 11.48 13.92
CA GLN A 118 -3.67 12.07 14.19
C GLN A 118 -4.25 12.55 12.86
N PHE A 119 -5.45 12.08 12.52
CA PHE A 119 -6.17 12.60 11.37
C PHE A 119 -6.65 14.02 11.69
N PRO A 120 -6.33 15.02 10.87
CA PRO A 120 -6.89 16.35 11.06
C PRO A 120 -8.41 16.29 10.89
N ASP A 121 -9.16 16.91 11.81
CA ASP A 121 -10.64 17.01 11.79
C ASP A 121 -11.21 17.54 10.45
N HIS A 122 -10.35 18.16 9.63
CA HIS A 122 -10.66 18.80 8.36
C HIS A 122 -10.25 17.98 7.12
N ILE A 123 -9.72 16.76 7.25
CA ILE A 123 -9.72 15.83 6.11
C ILE A 123 -11.18 15.45 5.87
N LYS A 124 -11.84 16.28 5.05
CA LYS A 124 -13.10 15.98 4.40
C LYS A 124 -12.78 15.51 3.01
N LEU A 125 -13.06 14.24 2.83
CA LEU A 125 -13.34 13.65 1.56
C LEU A 125 -14.27 14.43 0.66
N ASN A 126 -14.01 14.30 -0.64
CA ASN A 126 -15.07 14.46 -1.64
C ASN A 126 -15.97 13.22 -1.64
N GLY A 127 -16.79 13.08 -0.61
CA GLY A 127 -17.76 11.99 -0.46
C GLY A 127 -18.50 12.12 0.86
N GLU A 128 -19.83 12.13 0.81
CA GLU A 128 -20.68 12.24 1.99
C GLU A 128 -20.44 11.06 2.95
N GLY A 129 -19.80 11.30 4.10
CA GLY A 129 -19.90 10.44 5.28
C GLY A 129 -18.88 9.30 5.45
N GLU A 130 -17.84 9.20 4.63
CA GLU A 130 -16.78 8.18 4.80
C GLU A 130 -15.43 8.82 5.17
N CYS A 131 -14.43 8.03 5.61
CA CYS A 131 -13.05 8.49 5.78
C CYS A 131 -12.23 8.02 4.59
N SER A 132 -11.88 8.94 3.70
CA SER A 132 -11.10 8.62 2.53
C SER A 132 -10.23 9.81 2.08
N ILE A 133 -9.39 9.60 1.08
CA ILE A 133 -8.49 10.60 0.50
C ILE A 133 -8.59 10.49 -1.02
N HIS A 134 -8.73 11.61 -1.73
CA HIS A 134 -8.67 11.63 -3.19
C HIS A 134 -7.35 12.23 -3.66
N LEU A 135 -6.57 11.46 -4.40
CA LEU A 135 -5.41 11.97 -5.13
C LEU A 135 -5.91 12.67 -6.39
N ILE A 136 -6.07 14.00 -6.30
CA ILE A 136 -6.44 14.87 -7.42
C ILE A 136 -5.18 15.61 -7.87
N LYS A 137 -4.95 15.67 -9.18
CA LYS A 137 -3.92 16.52 -9.79
C LYS A 137 -4.37 17.95 -9.96
#